data_AF-A0A140LDN5-F1
#
_entry.id   AF-A0A140LDN5-F1
#
_cell.length_a   1.000
_cell.length_b   1.000
_cell.length_c   1.000
_cell.angle_alpha   90.00
_cell.angle_beta   90.00
_cell.angle_gamma   90.00
#
_symmetry.space_group_name_H-M   'P 1'
#
loop_
_entity.id
_entity.type
_entity.pdbx_description
1 polymer ?
#
loop_
_entity_poly.entity_id
_entity_poly.type
_entity_poly.pdbx_seq_one_letter_code
_entity_poly.pdbx_strand_id
1 'polypeptide(L)' 'MNNDYLSKKVIQLVIRLTRERLERLIEKKKGDLLHPDVVSLSQFLDRLIMEYEKLSNNE' A
#
# COMPACT_ATOMS: atom_id res chain seq x y z
N MET A 1 9.82 -4.88 23.36
CA MET A 1 8.52 -4.31 22.94
C MET A 1 8.66 -3.02 22.11
N ASN A 2 9.68 -2.86 21.26
CA ASN A 2 9.87 -1.62 20.45
C ASN A 2 9.93 -1.86 18.93
N ASN A 3 10.04 -3.11 18.48
CA ASN A 3 10.28 -3.41 17.07
C ASN A 3 8.98 -3.41 16.25
N ASP A 4 7.88 -3.86 16.85
CA ASP A 4 6.59 -4.00 16.16
C ASP A 4 5.93 -2.64 15.91
N TYR A 5 6.07 -1.69 16.84
CA TYR A 5 5.54 -0.34 16.71
C TYR A 5 6.26 0.49 15.62
N LEU A 6 7.58 0.34 15.52
CA LEU A 6 8.37 0.94 14.44
C LEU A 6 7.99 0.34 13.09
N SER A 7 7.82 -0.99 13.04
CA SER A 7 7.38 -1.71 11.84
C SER A 7 5.99 -1.27 11.37
N LYS A 8 5.04 -1.06 12.30
CA LYS A 8 3.67 -0.59 12.01
C LYS A 8 3.65 0.82 11.40
N LYS A 9 4.39 1.76 12.00
CA LYS A 9 4.49 3.14 11.47
C LYS A 9 5.14 3.19 10.09
N VAL A 10 6.15 2.37 9.86
CA VAL A 10 6.80 2.27 8.54
C VAL A 10 5.80 1.76 7.50
N ILE A 11 5.09 0.66 7.78
CA ILE A 11 4.11 0.12 6.82
C ILE A 11 2.98 1.11 6.54
N GLN A 12 2.45 1.82 7.55
CA GLN A 12 1.47 2.89 7.33
C GLN A 12 1.99 3.98 6.38
N LEU A 13 3.24 4.41 6.56
CA LEU A 13 3.87 5.39 5.69
C LEU A 13 3.96 4.87 4.25
N VAL A 14 4.39 3.62 4.06
CA VAL A 14 4.49 3.01 2.72
C VAL A 14 3.12 2.86 2.06
N ILE A 15 2.08 2.48 2.81
CA ILE A 15 0.69 2.43 2.32
C ILE A 15 0.26 3.79 1.78
N ARG A 16 0.48 4.86 2.55
CA ARG A 16 0.11 6.23 2.14
C ARG A 16 0.83 6.63 0.84
N LEU A 17 2.15 6.45 0.79
CA LEU A 17 2.94 6.80 -0.39
C LEU A 17 2.55 5.97 -1.63
N THR A 18 2.23 4.69 -1.41
CA THR A 18 1.78 3.79 -2.48
C THR A 18 0.41 4.19 -3.02
N ARG A 19 -0.52 4.61 -2.16
CA ARG A 19 -1.83 5.14 -2.56
C ARG A 19 -1.69 6.40 -3.42
N GLU A 20 -0.92 7.39 -2.97
CA GLU A 20 -0.67 8.60 -3.77
C GLU A 20 -0.04 8.28 -5.13
N ARG A 21 0.87 7.30 -5.17
CA ARG A 21 1.48 6.84 -6.42
C ARG A 21 0.46 6.16 -7.34
N LEU A 22 -0.47 5.38 -6.78
CA LEU A 22 -1.53 4.70 -7.53
C LEU A 22 -2.50 5.72 -8.14
N GLU A 23 -2.92 6.72 -7.38
CA GLU A 23 -3.79 7.81 -7.86
C GLU A 23 -3.15 8.55 -9.04
N ARG A 24 -1.90 8.99 -8.91
CA ARG A 24 -1.15 9.63 -10.00
C ARG A 24 -0.98 8.72 -11.22
N LEU A 25 -0.82 7.41 -10.99
CA LEU A 25 -0.69 6.45 -12.07
C LEU A 25 -2.01 6.29 -12.82
N ILE A 26 -3.14 6.20 -12.12
CA ILE A 26 -4.49 6.15 -12.72
C ILE A 26 -4.74 7.40 -13.56
N GLU A 27 -4.41 8.59 -13.05
CA GLU A 27 -4.51 9.84 -13.81
C GLU A 27 -3.64 9.80 -15.07
N LYS A 28 -2.37 9.38 -14.95
CA LYS A 28 -1.44 9.27 -16.08
C LYS A 28 -1.91 8.26 -17.14
N LYS A 29 -2.60 7.19 -16.72
CA LYS A 29 -3.19 6.19 -17.61
C LYS A 29 -4.61 6.55 -18.06
N LYS A 30 -5.06 7.80 -17.83
CA LYS A 30 -6.37 8.32 -18.23
C LYS A 30 -7.55 7.49 -17.67
N GLY A 31 -7.40 6.98 -16.46
CA GLY A 31 -8.41 6.16 -15.80
C GLY A 31 -8.41 4.68 -16.22
N ASP A 32 -7.44 4.21 -17.01
CA ASP A 32 -7.32 2.79 -17.33
C ASP A 32 -6.87 1.99 -16.10
N LEU A 33 -7.86 1.45 -15.39
CA LEU A 33 -7.66 0.63 -14.19
C LEU A 33 -7.10 -0.77 -14.48
N LEU A 34 -7.19 -1.23 -15.72
CA LEU A 34 -6.70 -2.54 -16.13
C LEU A 34 -5.28 -2.46 -16.71
N HIS A 35 -4.72 -1.25 -16.81
CA HIS A 35 -3.34 -1.07 -17.22
C HIS A 35 -2.41 -1.92 -16.32
N PRO A 36 -1.48 -2.72 -16.88
CA PRO A 36 -0.63 -3.64 -16.09
C PRO A 36 0.09 -2.97 -14.92
N ASP A 37 0.63 -1.76 -15.11
CA ASP A 37 1.25 -0.98 -14.04
C ASP A 37 0.28 -0.64 -12.89
N VAL A 38 -0.98 -0.30 -13.21
CA VAL A 38 -2.01 0.07 -12.22
C VAL A 38 -2.39 -1.17 -11.41
N VAL A 39 -2.63 -2.29 -12.09
CA VAL A 39 -2.94 -3.58 -11.46
C VAL A 39 -1.79 -4.05 -10.57
N SER A 40 -0.55 -3.93 -11.03
CA SER A 40 0.63 -4.34 -10.26
C SER A 40 0.78 -3.51 -8.99
N LEU A 41 0.55 -2.20 -9.08
CA LEU A 41 0.66 -1.29 -7.96
C LEU A 41 -0.52 -1.41 -6.97
N SER A 42 -1.73 -1.70 -7.45
CA SER A 42 -2.87 -1.99 -6.58
C SER A 42 -2.66 -3.30 -5.80
N GLN A 43 -2.20 -4.37 -6.45
CA GLN A 43 -1.85 -5.63 -5.78
C GLN A 43 -0.72 -5.47 -4.76
N PHE A 44 0.23 -4.56 -5.02
CA PHE A 44 1.24 -4.22 -4.03
C PHE A 44 0.65 -3.50 -2.82
N LEU A 45 -0.26 -2.55 -3.04
CA LEU A 45 -0.98 -1.86 -1.97
C LEU A 45 -1.80 -2.83 -1.11
N ASP A 46 -2.50 -3.78 -1.73
CA ASP A 46 -3.28 -4.81 -1.03
C ASP A 46 -2.39 -5.64 -0.09
N ARG A 47 -1.21 -6.06 -0.57
CA ARG A 47 -0.23 -6.79 0.27
C ARG A 47 0.23 -5.95 1.46
N LEU A 48 0.50 -4.67 1.28
CA LEU A 48 0.90 -3.80 2.40
C LEU A 48 -0.21 -3.67 3.44
N ILE A 49 -1.47 -3.55 3.00
CA ILE A 49 -2.63 -3.49 3.90
C ILE A 49 -2.76 -4.80 4.70
N MET A 50 -2.65 -5.95 4.03
CA MET A 50 -2.68 -7.26 4.71
C MET A 50 -1.57 -7.39 5.76
N GLU A 51 -0.34 -6.96 5.45
CA GLU A 51 0.76 -7.00 6.43
C GLU A 51 0.51 -6.06 7.61
N TYR A 52 -0.06 -4.88 7.36
CA TYR A 52 -0.47 -3.96 8.42
C TYR A 52 -1.56 -4.54 9.34
N GLU A 53 -2.55 -5.22 8.77
CA GLU A 53 -3.61 -5.90 9.51
C GLU A 53 -3.08 -7.04 10.37
N LYS A 54 -2.15 -7.86 9.84
CA LYS A 54 -1.48 -8.91 10.62
C LYS A 54 -0.74 -8.33 11.83
N LEU A 55 -0.04 -7.21 11.66
CA LEU A 55 0.61 -6.53 12.79
C LEU A 55 -0.39 -5.93 13.79
N SER A 56 -1.60 -5.59 13.36
CA SER A 56 -2.64 -5.03 14.25
C SER A 56 -3.45 -6.10 14.98
N ASN A 57 -3.55 -7.31 14.43
CA ASN A 57 -4.27 -8.43 15.05
C ASN A 57 -3.41 -9.28 15.99
N ASN A 58 -2.10 -9.03 16.04
CA ASN A 58 -1.15 -9.67 16.96
C ASN A 58 -0.90 -8.83 18.25
N GLU A 59 -1.69 -7.77 18.48
CA GLU A 59 -1.68 -6.92 19.69
C GLU A 59 -2.70 -7.40 20.74
#